data_AF-A0A1C5R3U8-F1
#
_entry.id   AF-A0A1C5R3U8-F1
#
_cell.length_a   1.000
_cell.length_b   1.000
_cell.length_c   1.000
_cell.angle_alpha   90.00
_cell.angle_beta   90.00
_cell.angle_gamma   90.00
#
_symmetry.space_group_name_H-M   'P 1'
#
loop_
_entity.id
_entity.type
_entity.pdbx_description
1 polymer ?
#
loop_
_entity_poly.entity_id
_entity_poly.type
_entity_poly.pdbx_seq_one_letter_code
_entity_poly.pdbx_strand_id
1 'polypeptide(L)'
;MEQDFVARTALDEMVESDRNQMLKAMIPYLPASGQQFLSMYAKTQELINTMTLFKNRKNYPDMQAASLSMSDPMEILQDIRRCCGGEKRRQIDQITNLIAVMQMIKIMNEEPSGGENP
;
A
#
# COMPACT_ATOMS: atom_id res chain seq x y z
N MET A 1 -4.47 -22.24 11.25
CA MET A 1 -4.93 -21.14 10.37
C MET A 1 -3.83 -20.11 10.35
N GLU A 2 -3.07 -20.04 9.25
CA GLU A 2 -2.19 -18.88 9.03
C GLU A 2 -3.12 -17.68 8.86
N GLN A 3 -3.19 -16.83 9.89
CA GLN A 3 -3.80 -15.52 9.71
C GLN A 3 -2.85 -14.76 8.80
N ASP A 4 -3.15 -14.74 7.50
CA ASP A 4 -2.61 -13.76 6.56
C ASP A 4 -3.11 -12.39 7.03
N PHE A 5 -2.40 -11.81 8.00
CA PHE A 5 -2.66 -10.45 8.45
C PHE A 5 -2.26 -9.51 7.31
N VAL A 6 -3.27 -9.09 6.55
CA VAL A 6 -3.13 -8.02 5.57
C VAL A 6 -2.93 -6.73 6.36
N ALA A 7 -1.72 -6.18 6.30
CA ALA A 7 -1.42 -4.91 6.93
C ALA A 7 -2.30 -3.80 6.33
N ARG A 8 -2.68 -2.81 7.15
CA ARG A 8 -3.37 -1.62 6.65
C ARG A 8 -2.50 -0.89 5.64
N THR A 9 -3.12 -0.43 4.57
CA THR A 9 -2.46 0.41 3.57
C THR A 9 -2.52 1.87 4.01
N ALA A 10 -1.64 2.72 3.47
CA ALA A 10 -1.70 4.17 3.71
C ALA A 10 -3.07 4.77 3.32
N LEU A 11 -3.73 4.21 2.30
CA LEU A 11 -5.08 4.63 1.93
C LEU A 11 -6.10 4.29 3.02
N ASP A 12 -5.99 3.11 3.63
CA ASP A 12 -6.88 2.72 4.73
C ASP A 12 -6.69 3.64 5.94
N GLU A 13 -5.45 4.02 6.25
CA GLU A 13 -5.16 4.97 7.35
C GLU A 13 -5.77 6.35 7.12
N MET A 14 -5.81 6.83 5.87
CA MET A 14 -6.39 8.13 5.53
C MET A 14 -7.92 8.13 5.50
N VAL A 15 -8.54 6.98 5.26
CA VAL A 15 -10.00 6.85 5.06
C VAL A 15 -10.70 6.34 6.32
N GLU A 16 -10.00 5.58 7.16
CA GLU A 16 -10.52 5.11 8.43
C GLU A 16 -10.50 6.19 9.51
N SER A 17 -11.37 6.01 10.51
CA SER A 17 -11.39 6.82 11.73
C SER A 17 -11.63 5.90 12.92
N ASP A 18 -11.20 6.32 14.11
CA ASP A 18 -11.39 5.55 15.37
C ASP A 18 -12.85 5.12 15.55
N ARG A 19 -13.79 6.02 15.25
CA ARG A 19 -15.23 5.73 15.29
C ARG A 19 -15.63 4.62 14.32
N ASN A 20 -15.11 4.62 13.09
CA ASN A 20 -15.43 3.59 12.11
C ASN A 20 -14.80 2.24 12.50
N GLN A 21 -13.60 2.24 13.08
CA GLN A 21 -12.96 1.03 13.58
C GLN A 21 -13.68 0.45 14.80
N MET A 22 -14.12 1.30 15.74
CA MET A 22 -14.98 0.89 16.85
C MET A 22 -16.27 0.25 16.33
N LEU A 23 -16.92 0.86 15.34
CA LEU A 23 -18.13 0.31 14.74
C LEU A 23 -17.87 -1.06 14.11
N LYS A 24 -16.80 -1.20 13.32
CA LYS A 24 -16.39 -2.48 12.72
C LYS A 24 -16.07 -3.55 13.76
N ALA A 25 -15.40 -3.17 14.85
CA ALA A 25 -15.04 -4.08 15.94
C ALA A 25 -16.27 -4.62 16.69
N MET A 26 -17.39 -3.89 16.69
CA MET A 26 -18.64 -4.33 17.28
C MET A 26 -19.41 -5.33 16.40
N ILE A 27 -19.19 -5.32 15.08
CA ILE A 27 -19.94 -6.15 14.12
C ILE A 27 -19.99 -7.63 14.52
N PRO A 28 -18.88 -8.32 14.87
CA PRO A 28 -18.90 -9.75 15.21
C PRO A 28 -19.83 -10.11 16.37
N TYR A 29 -20.18 -9.15 17.23
CA TYR A 29 -21.00 -9.35 18.42
C TYR A 29 -22.50 -9.12 18.17
N LEU A 30 -22.90 -8.74 16.96
CA LEU A 30 -24.30 -8.46 16.62
C LEU A 30 -25.03 -9.68 16.05
N PRO A 31 -26.37 -9.73 16.13
CA PRO A 31 -27.17 -10.68 15.37
C PRO A 31 -26.98 -10.51 13.85
N ALA A 32 -27.22 -11.55 13.06
CA ALA A 32 -26.93 -11.58 11.61
C ALA A 32 -27.49 -10.38 10.83
N SER A 33 -28.71 -9.92 11.16
CA SER A 33 -29.32 -8.73 10.53
C SER A 33 -28.56 -7.44 10.86
N GLY A 34 -28.10 -7.27 12.10
CA GLY A 34 -27.29 -6.14 12.55
C GLY A 34 -25.88 -6.18 11.96
N GLN A 35 -25.30 -7.38 11.80
CA GLN A 35 -24.01 -7.56 11.14
C GLN A 35 -24.05 -7.05 9.70
N GLN A 36 -25.05 -7.50 8.93
CA GLN A 36 -25.21 -7.09 7.52
C GLN A 36 -25.40 -5.59 7.40
N PHE A 37 -26.31 -5.02 8.19
CA PHE A 37 -26.61 -3.59 8.13
C PHE A 37 -25.39 -2.72 8.49
N LEU A 38 -24.72 -3.00 9.62
CA LEU A 38 -23.56 -2.22 10.05
C LEU A 38 -22.34 -2.44 9.16
N SER A 39 -22.16 -3.63 8.59
CA SER A 39 -21.10 -3.88 7.61
C SER A 39 -21.28 -3.00 6.38
N MET A 40 -22.51 -2.94 5.85
CA MET A 40 -22.83 -2.09 4.70
C MET A 40 -22.67 -0.61 5.03
N TYR A 41 -23.11 -0.18 6.21
CA TYR A 41 -22.93 1.21 6.65
C TYR A 41 -21.44 1.58 6.78
N ALA A 42 -20.65 0.75 7.46
CA ALA A 42 -19.21 0.99 7.64
C ALA A 42 -18.49 1.10 6.29
N LYS A 43 -18.80 0.20 5.35
CA LYS A 43 -18.24 0.23 3.98
C LYS A 43 -18.67 1.45 3.19
N THR A 44 -19.93 1.88 3.35
CA THR A 44 -20.43 3.09 2.70
C THR A 44 -19.74 4.34 3.24
N GLN A 45 -19.47 4.39 4.55
CA GLN A 45 -18.70 5.49 5.16
C GLN A 45 -17.26 5.53 4.64
N GLU A 46 -16.59 4.39 4.51
CA GLU A 46 -15.26 4.34 3.88
C GLU A 46 -15.26 4.85 2.45
N LEU A 47 -16.28 4.49 1.67
CA LEU A 47 -16.42 4.96 0.29
C LEU A 47 -16.59 6.48 0.24
N ILE A 48 -17.46 7.04 1.08
CA ILE A 48 -17.70 8.49 1.17
C ILE A 48 -16.42 9.21 1.61
N ASN A 49 -15.70 8.68 2.60
CA ASN A 49 -14.44 9.23 3.09
C ASN A 49 -13.39 9.21 1.98
N THR A 50 -13.27 8.11 1.24
CA THR A 50 -12.39 8.00 0.07
C THR A 50 -12.73 9.07 -0.97
N MET A 51 -14.00 9.18 -1.36
CA MET A 51 -14.43 10.20 -2.32
C MET A 51 -14.13 11.63 -1.82
N THR A 52 -14.29 11.88 -0.53
CA THR A 52 -14.01 13.18 0.09
C THR A 52 -12.52 13.50 0.09
N LEU A 53 -11.68 12.50 0.39
CA LEU A 53 -10.22 12.61 0.36
C LEU A 53 -9.72 13.09 -1.01
N PHE A 54 -10.20 12.47 -2.09
CA PHE A 54 -9.81 12.84 -3.45
C PHE A 54 -10.46 14.13 -3.95
N LYS A 55 -11.68 14.48 -3.49
CA LYS A 55 -12.30 15.78 -3.80
C LYS A 55 -11.57 16.94 -3.15
N ASN A 56 -11.03 16.74 -1.95
CA ASN A 56 -10.30 17.74 -1.18
C ASN A 56 -8.77 17.63 -1.34
N ARG A 57 -8.27 17.12 -2.48
CA ARG A 57 -6.82 16.88 -2.71
C ARG A 57 -5.92 18.12 -2.53
N LYS A 58 -6.49 19.34 -2.54
CA LYS A 58 -5.78 20.59 -2.18
C LYS A 58 -5.44 20.71 -0.69
N ASN A 59 -6.16 20.01 0.19
CA ASN A 59 -6.03 20.10 1.64
C ASN A 59 -5.23 18.94 2.27
N TYR A 60 -4.81 17.95 1.48
CA TYR A 60 -3.98 16.82 1.93
C TYR A 60 -2.62 16.86 1.20
N PRO A 61 -1.66 17.68 1.68
CA PRO A 61 -0.34 17.82 1.07
C PRO A 61 0.46 16.50 1.05
N ASP A 62 0.23 15.60 2.00
CA ASP A 62 0.91 14.29 2.08
C ASP A 62 0.63 13.39 0.86
N MET A 63 -0.59 13.50 0.30
CA MET A 63 -0.95 12.75 -0.90
C MET A 63 -0.27 13.28 -2.16
N GLN A 64 0.06 14.58 -2.19
CA GLN A 64 0.86 15.18 -3.27
C GLN A 64 2.35 14.84 -3.11
N ALA A 65 2.88 14.79 -1.89
CA ALA A 65 4.27 14.40 -1.65
C ALA A 65 4.58 12.96 -2.12
N ALA A 66 3.67 12.01 -1.85
CA ALA A 66 3.78 10.63 -2.35
C ALA A 66 3.50 10.49 -3.86
N SER A 67 2.75 11.42 -4.48
CA SER A 67 2.49 11.42 -5.93
C SER A 67 3.58 12.13 -6.75
N LEU A 68 4.34 13.05 -6.13
CA LEU A 68 5.33 13.90 -6.79
C LEU A 68 6.77 13.45 -6.56
N SER A 69 7.05 12.76 -5.44
CA SER A 69 8.27 11.98 -5.35
C SER A 69 8.11 10.79 -6.28
N MET A 70 8.95 10.70 -7.32
CA MET A 70 9.17 9.44 -8.01
C MET A 70 9.73 8.46 -6.96
N SER A 71 8.87 7.80 -6.20
CA SER A 71 9.30 6.79 -5.23
C SER A 71 10.02 5.71 -6.03
N ASP A 72 11.21 5.32 -5.56
CA ASP A 72 11.99 4.27 -6.20
C ASP A 72 11.09 3.03 -6.38
N PRO A 73 11.04 2.39 -7.56
CA PRO A 73 10.22 1.21 -7.78
C PRO A 73 10.41 0.12 -6.71
N MET A 74 11.57 0.08 -6.06
CA MET A 74 11.83 -0.81 -4.94
C MET A 74 11.05 -0.43 -3.68
N GLU A 75 10.95 0.85 -3.33
CA GLU A 75 10.16 1.32 -2.19
C GLU A 75 8.67 0.98 -2.38
N ILE A 76 8.14 1.19 -3.59
CA ILE A 76 6.76 0.83 -3.94
C ILE A 76 6.53 -0.68 -3.77
N LEU A 77 7.45 -1.51 -4.27
CA LEU A 77 7.36 -2.97 -4.13
C LEU A 77 7.47 -3.40 -2.67
N GLN A 78 8.30 -2.76 -1.86
CA GLN A 78 8.40 -3.04 -0.43
C GLN A 78 7.11 -2.69 0.31
N ASP A 79 6.45 -1.59 -0.03
CA ASP A 79 5.17 -1.21 0.58
C ASP A 79 4.04 -2.15 0.15
N ILE A 80 3.98 -2.55 -1.12
CA ILE A 80 3.03 -3.58 -1.59
C ILE A 80 3.32 -4.92 -0.91
N ARG A 81 4.59 -5.28 -0.72
CA ARG A 81 4.97 -6.51 -0.03
C ARG A 81 4.45 -6.54 1.41
N ARG A 82 4.47 -5.40 2.11
CA ARG A 82 4.01 -5.29 3.50
C ARG A 82 2.51 -5.57 3.65
N CYS A 83 1.69 -5.22 2.65
CA CYS A 83 0.25 -5.51 2.66
C CYS A 83 -0.12 -6.88 2.07
N CYS A 84 0.84 -7.63 1.52
CA CYS A 84 0.59 -8.95 0.95
C CYS A 84 0.99 -10.11 1.89
N GLY A 85 0.08 -11.08 2.07
CA GLY A 85 0.34 -12.37 2.71
C GLY A 85 0.62 -13.50 1.71
N GLY A 86 1.05 -14.65 2.24
CA GLY A 86 1.20 -15.92 1.51
C GLY A 86 1.97 -15.86 0.17
N GLU A 87 1.36 -16.43 -0.87
CA GLU A 87 1.92 -16.57 -2.22
C GLU A 87 2.19 -15.21 -2.89
N LYS A 88 1.30 -14.23 -2.71
CA LYS A 88 1.44 -12.88 -3.29
C LYS A 88 2.72 -12.19 -2.81
N ARG A 89 3.09 -12.40 -1.53
CA ARG A 89 4.35 -11.87 -0.99
C ARG A 89 5.57 -12.50 -1.68
N ARG A 90 5.53 -13.80 -1.98
CA ARG A 90 6.61 -14.50 -2.69
C ARG A 90 6.75 -14.01 -4.13
N GLN A 91 5.63 -13.72 -4.80
CA GLN A 91 5.64 -13.14 -6.14
C GLN A 91 6.30 -11.76 -6.14
N ILE A 92 6.01 -10.91 -5.15
CA ILE A 92 6.70 -9.61 -5.00
C ILE A 92 8.19 -9.80 -4.72
N ASP A 93 8.58 -10.75 -3.86
CA ASP A 93 9.99 -11.05 -3.59
C ASP A 93 10.75 -11.48 -4.87
N GLN A 94 10.12 -12.26 -5.74
CA GLN A 94 10.69 -12.65 -7.03
C GLN A 94 10.90 -11.45 -7.96
N ILE A 95 9.92 -10.54 -8.04
CA ILE A 95 10.00 -9.33 -8.86
C ILE A 95 11.10 -8.40 -8.33
N THR A 96 11.16 -8.20 -7.02
CA THR A 96 12.21 -7.42 -6.35
C THR A 96 13.61 -7.95 -6.67
N ASN A 97 13.81 -9.27 -6.59
CA ASN A 97 15.09 -9.89 -6.91
C ASN A 97 15.47 -9.71 -8.38
N LEU A 98 14.51 -9.81 -9.30
CA LEU A 98 14.76 -9.60 -10.73
C LEU A 98 15.23 -8.17 -11.03
N ILE A 99 14.60 -7.16 -10.41
CA ILE A 99 14.98 -5.76 -10.57
C ILE A 99 16.39 -5.50 -10.02
N ALA A 100 16.72 -6.08 -8.86
CA ALA A 100 18.06 -5.95 -8.27
C ALA A 100 19.14 -6.54 -9.19
N VAL A 101 18.90 -7.71 -9.79
CA VAL A 101 19.81 -8.33 -10.76
C VAL A 101 19.99 -7.46 -12.00
N MET A 102 18.91 -6.87 -12.53
CA MET A 102 19.01 -5.94 -13.67
C MET A 102 19.82 -4.68 -13.36
N GLN A 103 19.68 -4.13 -12.14
CA GLN A 103 20.48 -2.99 -11.70
C GLN A 103 21.97 -3.36 -11.59
N MET A 104 22.30 -4.53 -11.05
CA MET A 104 23.69 -5.02 -11.00
C MET A 104 24.29 -5.17 -12.40
N ILE A 105 23.54 -5.74 -13.36
CA ILE A 105 24.00 -5.88 -14.75
C ILE A 105 24.24 -4.51 -15.41
N LYS A 106 23.38 -3.51 -15.15
CA LYS A 106 23.58 -2.14 -15.66
C LYS A 106 24.86 -1.52 -15.11
N ILE A 107 25.08 -1.60 -13.80
CA ILE A 107 26.27 -1.06 -13.15
C ILE A 107 27.55 -1.72 -13.69
N MET A 108 27.53 -3.04 -13.90
CA MET A 108 28.66 -3.76 -14.50
C MET A 108 28.91 -3.39 -15.97
N ASN A 109 27.86 -2.96 -16.70
CA ASN A 109 27.98 -2.50 -18.08
C ASN A 109 28.32 -1.00 -18.21
N GLU A 110 28.38 -0.25 -17.10
CA GLU A 110 28.65 1.20 -17.04
C GLU A 110 30.08 1.56 -16.58
N GLU A 111 31.04 0.62 -16.55
CA GLU A 111 32.44 0.99 -16.26
C GLU A 111 33.05 1.93 -17.32
N PRO A 112 33.82 2.96 -16.90
CA PRO A 112 34.18 4.09 -17.72
C PRO A 112 35.32 3.76 -18.68
N SER A 113 35.10 4.04 -19.96
CA SER A 113 36.18 4.28 -20.93
C SER A 113 36.91 5.58 -20.58
N GLY A 114 37.65 5.57 -19.48
CA GLY A 114 38.57 6.62 -19.06
C GLY A 114 39.99 6.10 -19.10
N GLY A 115 40.43 5.66 -20.29
CA GLY A 115 41.83 5.33 -20.53
C GLY A 115 42.68 6.59 -20.46
N GLU A 116 43.37 6.77 -19.33
CA GLU A 116 44.57 7.59 -19.25
C GLU A 116 45.57 7.04 -20.30
N ASN A 117 45.94 7.85 -21.28
CA ASN A 117 47.10 7.57 -22.13
C ASN A 117 48.20 8.59 -21.81
N PRO A 118 49.43 8.13 -21.47
CA PRO A 118 50.60 8.97 -21.28
C PRO A 118 51.19 9.53 -22.58
#